data_AF-A0A9P1P7M4-F1
#
_entry.id   AF-A0A9P1P7M4-F1
#
_cell.length_a   1.000
_cell.length_b   1.000
_cell.length_c   1.000
_cell.angle_alpha   90.00
_cell.angle_beta   90.00
_cell.angle_gamma   90.00
#
_symmetry.space_group_name_H-M   'P 1'
#
loop_
_entity.id
_entity.type
_entity.pdbx_description
1 polymer ?
#
loop_
_entity_poly.entity_id
_entity_poly.type
_entity_poly.pdbx_seq_one_letter_code
_entity_poly.pdbx_strand_id
1 'polypeptide(L)'
;MENKKDWSSKKKINYILGLQDKGLSRKDIAADFGYTRVDTLDRLMKKYGYEKMDGKFILSMEDNSPTTSKKEVISMVKDSCPPYGGQLLGSSDVQTKLLNLVSNYDKLMYVINNFDKMEDSCPIDVIEVKSGLQIDFKKSEVIKTTIRVDKDIWDDFSDLCKDKYKHLNKHDIISKAFIEFMDKYK
;
A
#
# COMPACT_ATOMS: atom_id res chain seq x y z
N MET A 1 40.03 10.29 -31.65
CA MET A 1 39.11 9.37 -30.96
C MET A 1 38.09 10.20 -30.23
N GLU A 2 36.81 10.09 -30.57
CA GLU A 2 35.74 10.83 -29.89
C GLU A 2 35.70 10.47 -28.39
N ASN A 3 35.55 11.47 -27.53
CA ASN A 3 35.39 11.23 -26.09
C ASN A 3 34.01 10.63 -25.82
N LYS A 4 33.93 9.29 -25.83
CA LYS A 4 32.68 8.52 -25.64
C LYS A 4 32.05 8.72 -24.26
N LYS A 5 32.73 9.40 -23.33
CA LYS A 5 32.25 9.71 -21.98
C LYS A 5 31.06 10.67 -21.98
N ASP A 6 31.04 11.63 -22.91
CA ASP A 6 30.03 12.70 -22.98
C ASP A 6 28.81 12.32 -23.82
N TRP A 7 28.75 11.10 -24.34
CA TRP A 7 27.59 10.65 -25.10
C TRP A 7 26.36 10.50 -24.20
N SER A 8 25.22 10.94 -24.72
CA SER A 8 23.90 10.63 -24.16
C SER A 8 23.71 9.12 -24.05
N SER A 9 23.00 8.69 -23.01
CA SER A 9 22.79 7.28 -22.71
C SER A 9 22.18 6.49 -23.87
N LYS A 10 21.25 7.10 -24.62
CA LYS A 10 20.64 6.48 -25.81
C LYS A 10 21.67 6.21 -26.91
N LYS A 11 22.61 7.14 -27.11
CA LYS A 11 23.71 7.01 -28.09
C LYS A 11 24.69 5.91 -27.67
N LYS A 12 24.99 5.80 -26.37
CA LYS A 12 25.85 4.74 -25.82
C LYS A 12 25.23 3.35 -26.02
N ILE A 13 23.95 3.18 -25.71
CA ILE A 13 23.23 1.91 -25.85
C ILE A 13 23.20 1.46 -27.32
N ASN A 14 22.77 2.33 -28.23
CA ASN A 14 22.68 2.00 -29.66
C ASN A 14 24.05 1.59 -30.23
N TYR A 15 25.11 2.24 -29.79
CA TYR A 15 26.46 1.91 -30.21
C TYR A 15 26.92 0.55 -29.67
N ILE A 16 26.60 0.22 -28.42
CA ILE A 16 26.90 -1.10 -27.81
C ILE A 16 26.17 -2.22 -28.57
N LEU A 17 24.89 -2.03 -28.88
CA LEU A 17 24.11 -3.00 -29.67
C LEU A 17 24.69 -3.18 -31.07
N GLY A 18 25.08 -2.08 -31.74
CA GLY A 18 25.71 -2.15 -33.06
C GLY A 18 27.08 -2.87 -33.06
N LEU A 19 27.84 -2.81 -31.97
CA LEU A 19 29.09 -3.59 -31.83
C LEU A 19 28.81 -5.07 -31.56
N GLN A 20 27.77 -5.37 -30.78
CA GLN A 20 27.33 -6.73 -30.52
C GLN A 20 26.82 -7.44 -31.78
N ASP A 21 26.06 -6.73 -32.63
CA ASP A 21 25.56 -7.28 -33.91
C ASP A 21 26.69 -7.58 -34.89
N LYS A 22 27.81 -6.86 -34.77
CA LYS A 22 29.07 -7.15 -35.48
C LYS A 22 29.84 -8.36 -34.91
N GLY A 23 29.30 -9.01 -33.88
CA GLY A 23 29.89 -10.20 -33.27
C GLY A 23 30.99 -9.93 -32.25
N LEU A 24 31.21 -8.66 -31.83
CA LEU A 24 32.22 -8.37 -30.83
C LEU A 24 31.82 -8.90 -29.46
N SER A 25 32.79 -9.41 -28.72
CA SER A 25 32.55 -9.88 -27.36
C SER A 25 32.38 -8.69 -26.41
N ARG A 26 31.66 -8.88 -25.31
CA ARG A 26 31.47 -7.83 -24.28
C ARG A 26 32.79 -7.32 -23.70
N LYS A 27 33.86 -8.12 -23.70
CA LYS A 27 35.20 -7.71 -23.27
C LYS A 27 35.77 -6.66 -24.23
N ASP A 28 35.63 -6.90 -25.52
CA ASP A 28 36.14 -6.00 -26.57
C ASP A 28 35.33 -4.70 -26.59
N ILE A 29 34.01 -4.79 -26.40
CA ILE A 29 33.14 -3.62 -26.28
C ILE A 29 33.49 -2.79 -25.04
N ALA A 30 33.75 -3.43 -23.90
CA ALA A 30 34.14 -2.73 -22.67
C ALA A 30 35.49 -2.00 -22.85
N ALA A 31 36.45 -2.65 -23.51
CA ALA A 31 37.75 -2.06 -23.83
C ALA A 31 37.63 -0.88 -24.80
N ASP A 32 36.77 -0.97 -25.83
CA ASP A 32 36.49 0.10 -26.78
C ASP A 32 35.80 1.32 -26.14
N PHE A 33 35.03 1.11 -25.07
CA PHE A 33 34.48 2.17 -24.22
C PHE A 33 35.45 2.73 -23.19
N GLY A 34 36.66 2.17 -23.06
CA GLY A 34 37.64 2.55 -22.05
C GLY A 34 37.26 2.09 -20.63
N TYR A 35 36.40 1.10 -20.49
CA TYR A 35 36.06 0.51 -19.20
C TYR A 35 37.11 -0.53 -18.78
N THR A 36 37.63 -0.36 -17.57
CA THR A 36 38.56 -1.33 -16.96
C THR A 36 37.88 -2.64 -16.59
N ARG A 37 36.55 -2.64 -16.45
CA ARG A 37 35.74 -3.80 -16.04
C ARG A 37 34.52 -3.95 -16.95
N VAL A 38 34.29 -5.18 -17.41
CA VAL A 38 33.08 -5.56 -18.16
C VAL A 38 31.82 -5.33 -17.33
N ASP A 39 31.91 -5.44 -16.00
CA ASP A 39 30.81 -5.17 -15.07
C ASP A 39 30.25 -3.75 -15.21
N THR A 40 31.08 -2.77 -15.58
CA THR A 40 30.64 -1.39 -15.79
C THR A 40 29.73 -1.28 -17.01
N LEU A 41 30.06 -2.01 -18.08
CA LEU A 41 29.23 -2.14 -19.28
C LEU A 41 27.93 -2.88 -18.95
N ASP A 42 28.00 -3.99 -18.21
CA ASP A 42 26.83 -4.77 -17.81
C ASP A 42 25.86 -3.95 -16.94
N ARG A 43 26.38 -3.15 -15.99
CA ARG A 43 25.57 -2.23 -15.17
C ARG A 43 24.91 -1.13 -15.99
N LEU A 44 25.62 -0.57 -16.97
CA LEU A 44 25.07 0.44 -17.86
C LEU A 44 23.89 -0.14 -18.64
N MET A 45 24.07 -1.29 -19.29
CA MET A 45 23.04 -1.92 -20.11
C MET A 45 21.83 -2.34 -19.24
N LYS A 46 22.08 -2.89 -18.05
CA LYS A 46 21.03 -3.22 -17.08
C LYS A 46 20.24 -2.00 -16.62
N LYS A 47 20.88 -0.84 -16.41
CA LYS A 47 20.19 0.41 -16.05
C LYS A 47 19.15 0.84 -17.09
N TYR A 48 19.32 0.41 -18.34
CA TYR A 48 18.44 0.76 -19.46
C TYR A 48 17.60 -0.43 -19.95
N GLY A 49 17.42 -1.46 -19.12
CA GLY A 49 16.51 -2.56 -19.41
C GLY A 49 17.07 -3.67 -20.28
N TYR A 50 18.38 -3.70 -20.51
CA TYR A 50 19.02 -4.78 -21.24
C TYR A 50 19.54 -5.84 -20.28
N GLU A 51 19.09 -7.07 -20.46
CA GLU A 51 19.60 -8.23 -19.76
C GLU A 51 20.60 -9.01 -20.60
N LYS A 52 21.48 -9.72 -19.91
CA LYS A 52 22.49 -10.57 -20.54
C LYS A 52 21.94 -11.98 -20.71
N MET A 53 21.72 -12.39 -21.96
CA MET A 53 21.42 -13.77 -22.32
C MET A 53 22.48 -14.27 -23.30
N ASP A 54 23.08 -15.43 -23.00
CA ASP A 54 24.13 -16.06 -23.83
C ASP A 54 25.28 -15.13 -24.25
N GLY A 55 25.68 -14.24 -23.34
CA GLY A 55 26.79 -13.31 -23.57
C GLY A 55 26.44 -12.08 -24.41
N LYS A 56 25.17 -11.91 -24.80
CA LYS A 56 24.60 -10.77 -25.53
C LYS A 56 23.61 -10.00 -24.67
N PHE A 57 23.45 -8.71 -24.96
CA PHE A 57 22.46 -7.81 -24.38
C PHE A 57 21.18 -7.88 -25.21
N ILE A 58 20.07 -8.23 -24.56
CA ILE A 58 18.73 -8.29 -25.15
C ILE A 58 17.83 -7.35 -24.35
N LEU A 59 17.03 -6.54 -25.05
CA LEU A 59 16.07 -5.64 -24.44
C LEU A 59 14.93 -6.48 -23.84
N SER A 60 14.79 -6.49 -22.52
CA SER A 60 13.66 -7.15 -21.88
C SER A 60 12.43 -6.25 -22.05
N MET A 61 11.38 -6.73 -22.72
CA MET A 61 10.11 -6.00 -22.89
C MET A 61 9.24 -6.00 -21.61
N GLU A 62 9.87 -5.92 -20.45
CA GLU A 62 9.20 -5.66 -19.18
C GLU A 62 9.59 -4.26 -18.72
N ASP A 63 8.55 -3.45 -18.49
CA ASP A 63 8.62 -2.04 -18.11
C ASP A 63 9.70 -1.76 -17.06
N ASN A 64 10.73 -1.03 -17.48
CA ASN A 64 11.74 -0.49 -16.58
C ASN A 64 11.25 0.87 -16.04
N SER A 65 10.45 0.83 -14.98
CA SER A 65 10.78 1.66 -13.81
C SER A 65 11.66 0.80 -12.89
N PRO A 66 12.59 1.41 -12.13
CA PRO A 66 13.65 0.65 -11.50
C PRO A 66 13.09 -0.28 -10.44
N THR A 67 13.91 -1.28 -10.12
CA THR A 67 13.93 -2.10 -8.91
C THR A 67 13.24 -3.48 -8.95
N THR A 68 14.14 -4.47 -8.90
CA THR A 68 14.14 -5.66 -8.05
C THR A 68 13.40 -6.92 -8.50
N SER A 69 14.23 -7.93 -8.78
CA SER A 69 14.03 -9.35 -8.45
C SER A 69 12.68 -9.96 -8.83
N LYS A 70 12.68 -10.52 -10.04
CA LYS A 70 12.13 -11.82 -10.45
C LYS A 70 11.21 -12.51 -9.46
N LYS A 71 10.02 -12.88 -9.94
CA LYS A 71 9.41 -14.17 -9.63
C LYS A 71 9.19 -14.92 -10.94
N GLU A 72 9.97 -15.97 -11.19
CA GLU A 72 9.42 -17.19 -11.79
C GLU A 72 10.05 -18.43 -11.14
N VAL A 73 9.13 -19.26 -10.63
CA VAL A 73 9.09 -20.72 -10.66
C VAL A 73 10.37 -21.48 -10.25
N ILE A 74 10.35 -21.96 -9.00
CA ILE A 74 11.27 -22.97 -8.49
C ILE A 74 10.80 -24.34 -9.00
N SER A 75 11.58 -24.96 -9.88
CA SER A 75 11.60 -26.42 -10.05
C SER A 75 12.61 -27.03 -9.07
N MET A 76 12.23 -28.18 -8.51
CA MET A 76 12.94 -28.87 -7.44
C MET A 76 14.28 -29.43 -7.90
N VAL A 77 15.39 -28.99 -7.28
CA VAL A 77 16.64 -29.74 -7.21
C VAL A 77 17.18 -29.63 -5.79
N LYS A 78 17.36 -30.80 -5.15
CA LYS A 78 18.09 -30.96 -3.88
C LYS A 78 19.52 -30.51 -4.12
N ASP A 79 20.01 -29.55 -3.36
CA ASP A 79 21.36 -29.57 -2.78
C ASP A 79 21.52 -28.52 -1.68
N SER A 80 22.29 -28.91 -0.68
CA SER A 80 22.53 -28.32 0.65
C SER A 80 22.79 -26.80 0.69
N CYS A 81 22.08 -26.10 1.59
CA CYS A 81 22.21 -24.67 1.86
C CYS A 81 23.04 -24.41 3.15
N PRO A 82 23.95 -23.41 3.19
CA PRO A 82 24.57 -22.93 4.43
C PRO A 82 23.55 -22.17 5.31
N PRO A 83 23.73 -22.15 6.64
CA PRO A 83 22.83 -21.46 7.55
C PRO A 83 23.06 -19.95 7.48
N TYR A 84 22.03 -19.18 7.79
CA TYR A 84 21.96 -17.70 7.84
C TYR A 84 21.56 -16.99 6.53
N GLY A 85 20.25 -16.76 6.39
CA GLY A 85 19.74 -15.66 5.54
C GLY A 85 18.33 -15.80 4.95
N GLY A 86 17.70 -16.97 4.98
CA GLY A 86 16.48 -17.22 4.21
C GLY A 86 15.32 -17.78 5.02
N GLN A 87 14.76 -17.02 5.97
CA GLN A 87 13.61 -17.52 6.76
C GLN A 87 12.53 -16.47 7.05
N LEU A 88 12.37 -15.44 6.21
CA LEU A 88 11.27 -14.47 6.37
C LEU A 88 10.02 -14.78 5.53
N LEU A 89 10.14 -15.64 4.51
CA LEU A 89 9.05 -15.97 3.57
C LEU A 89 8.64 -17.44 3.63
N GLY A 90 8.96 -18.16 4.70
CA GLY A 90 8.68 -19.60 4.81
C GLY A 90 7.23 -19.96 5.10
N SER A 91 6.43 -19.04 5.65
CA SER A 91 5.04 -19.31 5.97
C SER A 91 4.12 -18.97 4.80
N SER A 92 3.29 -19.95 4.42
CA SER A 92 2.26 -19.79 3.38
C SER A 92 1.43 -18.53 3.60
N ASP A 93 1.06 -18.24 4.85
CA ASP A 93 0.23 -17.09 5.20
C ASP A 93 0.87 -15.74 4.88
N VAL A 94 2.19 -15.60 5.09
CA VAL A 94 2.91 -14.35 4.78
C VAL A 94 3.00 -14.17 3.27
N GLN A 95 3.19 -15.25 2.53
CA GLN A 95 3.19 -15.22 1.07
C GLN A 95 1.82 -14.84 0.51
N THR A 96 0.72 -15.39 1.06
CA THR A 96 -0.64 -15.04 0.64
C THR A 96 -0.99 -13.60 0.96
N LYS A 97 -0.61 -13.10 2.15
CA LYS A 97 -0.80 -11.68 2.52
C LYS A 97 -0.03 -10.76 1.58
N LEU A 98 1.22 -11.10 1.26
CA LEU A 98 2.04 -10.33 0.32
C LEU A 98 1.43 -10.33 -1.09
N LEU A 99 0.95 -11.50 -1.55
CA LEU A 99 0.28 -11.62 -2.84
C LEU A 99 -0.98 -10.75 -2.89
N ASN A 100 -1.79 -10.77 -1.82
CA ASN A 100 -3.00 -9.96 -1.72
C ASN A 100 -2.73 -8.45 -1.75
N LEU A 101 -1.63 -7.99 -1.13
CA LEU A 101 -1.21 -6.60 -1.21
C LEU A 101 -0.81 -6.22 -2.64
N VAL A 102 -0.02 -7.07 -3.30
CA VAL A 102 0.40 -6.85 -4.69
C VAL A 102 -0.81 -6.86 -5.63
N SER A 103 -1.73 -7.81 -5.48
CA SER A 103 -2.94 -7.90 -6.31
C SER A 103 -3.91 -6.74 -6.13
N ASN A 104 -3.84 -6.02 -5.00
CA ASN A 104 -4.66 -4.83 -4.75
C ASN A 104 -3.87 -3.54 -4.83
N TYR A 105 -2.65 -3.56 -5.37
CA TYR A 105 -1.76 -2.41 -5.41
C TYR A 105 -2.42 -1.17 -6.03
N ASP A 106 -3.04 -1.31 -7.20
CA ASP A 106 -3.70 -0.19 -7.89
C ASP A 106 -4.85 0.40 -7.08
N LYS A 107 -5.63 -0.44 -6.38
CA LYS A 107 -6.73 -0.01 -5.52
C LYS A 107 -6.20 0.72 -4.28
N LEU A 108 -5.15 0.20 -3.66
CA LEU A 108 -4.50 0.83 -2.52
C LEU A 108 -3.89 2.18 -2.92
N MET A 109 -3.22 2.22 -4.07
CA MET A 109 -2.63 3.43 -4.62
C MET A 109 -3.70 4.45 -5.04
N TYR A 110 -4.83 3.99 -5.58
CA TYR A 110 -6.01 4.82 -5.80
C TYR A 110 -6.54 5.42 -4.50
N VAL A 111 -6.70 4.63 -3.44
CA VAL A 111 -7.14 5.15 -2.12
C VAL A 111 -6.15 6.17 -1.57
N ILE A 112 -4.85 5.90 -1.63
CA ILE A 112 -3.80 6.81 -1.15
C ILE A 112 -3.79 8.12 -1.95
N ASN A 113 -3.81 8.04 -3.27
CA ASN A 113 -3.74 9.22 -4.14
C ASN A 113 -5.02 10.05 -4.14
N ASN A 114 -6.16 9.45 -3.83
CA ASN A 114 -7.42 10.18 -3.66
C ASN A 114 -7.63 10.66 -2.23
N PHE A 115 -6.82 10.22 -1.25
CA PHE A 115 -6.90 10.71 0.11
C PHE A 115 -6.60 12.22 0.20
N ASP A 116 -5.57 12.68 -0.52
CA ASP A 116 -5.19 14.11 -0.54
C ASP A 116 -6.05 14.95 -1.49
N LYS A 117 -6.75 14.31 -2.43
CA LYS A 117 -7.57 14.98 -3.47
C LYS A 117 -9.05 15.02 -3.16
N MET A 118 -9.49 14.29 -2.13
CA MET A 118 -10.73 14.58 -1.47
C MET A 118 -10.50 15.88 -0.70
N GLU A 119 -10.65 17.00 -1.39
CA GLU A 119 -11.08 18.24 -0.74
C GLU A 119 -12.23 17.84 0.19
N ASP A 120 -12.08 18.15 1.48
CA ASP A 120 -13.09 18.01 2.53
C ASP A 120 -14.37 18.76 2.11
N SER A 121 -15.16 18.10 1.25
CA SER A 121 -16.55 18.45 0.92
C SER A 121 -17.51 17.49 1.62
N CYS A 122 -16.97 16.55 2.40
CA CYS A 122 -17.62 16.28 3.66
C CYS A 122 -17.42 17.55 4.50
N PRO A 123 -18.47 18.13 5.11
CA PRO A 123 -18.22 18.82 6.35
C PRO A 123 -17.37 17.83 7.15
N ILE A 124 -16.14 18.22 7.48
CA ILE A 124 -15.53 17.70 8.67
C ILE A 124 -16.54 18.08 9.76
N ASP A 125 -17.55 17.23 9.97
CA ASP A 125 -18.05 16.98 11.30
C ASP A 125 -16.76 16.59 11.99
N VAL A 126 -16.17 17.61 12.60
CA VAL A 126 -15.08 17.54 13.54
C VAL A 126 -15.18 16.14 14.12
N ILE A 127 -14.12 15.35 14.03
CA ILE A 127 -13.82 14.48 15.16
C ILE A 127 -13.52 15.47 16.28
N GLU A 128 -14.58 16.15 16.76
CA GLU A 128 -14.76 16.33 18.17
C GLU A 128 -14.43 14.94 18.65
N VAL A 129 -13.45 14.85 19.53
CA VAL A 129 -13.47 13.83 20.54
C VAL A 129 -14.82 14.04 21.23
N LYS A 130 -15.90 13.57 20.58
CA LYS A 130 -17.23 13.57 21.14
C LYS A 130 -17.00 12.58 22.25
N SER A 131 -16.95 13.09 23.46
CA SER A 131 -17.66 12.52 24.59
C SER A 131 -19.10 12.20 24.14
N GLY A 132 -19.24 11.29 23.17
CA GLY A 132 -20.48 10.92 22.54
C GLY A 132 -21.17 9.98 23.49
N LEU A 133 -22.47 10.14 23.63
CA LEU A 133 -23.28 9.25 24.46
C LEU A 133 -23.11 7.80 23.95
N GLN A 134 -22.30 7.01 24.65
CA GLN A 134 -22.13 5.60 24.35
C GLN A 134 -23.32 4.82 24.93
N ILE A 135 -24.03 4.13 24.05
CA ILE A 135 -25.14 3.25 24.42
C ILE A 135 -24.60 1.82 24.46
N ASP A 136 -24.17 1.40 25.65
CA ASP A 136 -23.45 0.16 25.92
C ASP A 136 -24.08 -0.60 27.10
N PHE A 137 -25.35 -0.97 26.99
CA PHE A 137 -26.00 -1.83 27.99
C PHE A 137 -26.54 -3.11 27.36
N LYS A 138 -26.61 -4.17 28.16
CA LYS A 138 -27.20 -5.45 27.75
C LYS A 138 -28.68 -5.24 27.44
N LYS A 139 -29.05 -5.32 26.17
CA LYS A 139 -30.45 -5.21 25.74
C LYS A 139 -31.27 -6.36 26.34
N SER A 140 -32.46 -6.01 26.82
CA SER A 140 -33.46 -6.94 27.34
C SER A 140 -34.78 -6.72 26.62
N GLU A 141 -35.81 -7.44 27.04
CA GLU A 141 -37.17 -7.22 26.56
C GLU A 141 -37.63 -5.76 26.80
N VAL A 142 -38.24 -5.17 25.79
CA VAL A 142 -38.73 -3.79 25.84
C VAL A 142 -40.11 -3.77 26.49
N ILE A 143 -40.21 -3.08 27.63
CA ILE A 143 -41.47 -2.90 28.36
C ILE A 143 -42.02 -1.50 28.07
N LYS A 144 -43.32 -1.42 27.78
CA LYS A 144 -44.01 -0.13 27.64
C LYS A 144 -44.38 0.40 29.03
N THR A 145 -43.90 1.60 29.34
CA THR A 145 -44.18 2.28 30.60
C THR A 145 -44.64 3.71 30.31
N THR A 146 -45.54 4.23 31.15
CA THR A 146 -45.98 5.64 31.09
C THR A 146 -45.29 6.43 32.21
N ILE A 147 -44.59 7.49 31.82
CA ILE A 147 -43.98 8.46 32.74
C ILE A 147 -44.57 9.86 32.49
N ARG A 148 -44.63 10.68 33.55
CA ARG A 148 -44.99 12.10 33.43
C ARG A 148 -43.72 12.92 33.54
N VAL A 149 -43.55 13.87 32.63
CA VAL A 149 -42.38 14.74 32.54
C VAL A 149 -42.88 16.13 32.18
N ASP A 150 -42.20 17.18 32.64
CA ASP A 150 -42.56 18.54 32.27
C ASP A 150 -42.40 18.76 30.77
N LYS A 151 -43.32 19.53 30.19
CA LYS A 151 -43.41 19.73 28.74
C LYS A 151 -42.11 20.31 28.18
N ASP A 152 -41.62 21.39 28.77
CA ASP A 152 -40.45 22.11 28.28
C ASP A 152 -39.19 21.22 28.34
N ILE A 153 -39.05 20.43 29.40
CA ILE A 153 -37.95 19.45 29.55
C ILE A 153 -38.03 18.38 28.46
N TRP A 154 -39.24 17.89 28.15
CA TRP A 154 -39.43 16.89 27.10
C TRP A 154 -39.14 17.44 25.71
N ASP A 155 -39.54 18.69 25.44
CA ASP A 155 -39.29 19.36 24.18
C ASP A 155 -37.78 19.58 23.98
N ASP A 156 -37.07 20.11 24.99
CA ASP A 156 -35.61 20.27 25.00
C ASP A 156 -34.88 18.94 24.79
N PHE A 157 -35.31 17.88 25.49
CA PHE A 157 -34.75 16.54 25.33
C PHE A 157 -35.00 15.99 23.91
N SER A 158 -36.21 16.19 23.39
CA SER A 158 -36.59 15.73 22.07
C SER A 158 -35.76 16.43 20.98
N ASP A 159 -35.50 17.73 21.14
CA ASP A 159 -34.68 18.50 20.21
C ASP A 159 -33.19 18.14 20.32
N LEU A 160 -32.67 17.90 21.54
CA LEU A 160 -31.33 17.33 21.71
C LEU A 160 -31.17 15.98 20.97
N CYS A 161 -32.17 15.10 21.07
CA CYS A 161 -32.17 13.83 20.36
C CYS A 161 -32.21 14.03 18.84
N LYS A 162 -33.03 14.98 18.37
CA LYS A 162 -33.14 15.31 16.95
C LYS A 162 -31.90 15.99 16.42
N ASP A 163 -31.14 16.77 17.18
CA ASP A 163 -30.06 17.58 16.61
C ASP A 163 -28.72 16.86 16.73
N LYS A 164 -28.41 16.33 17.91
CA LYS A 164 -27.10 15.74 18.21
C LYS A 164 -27.07 14.22 18.08
N TYR A 165 -28.21 13.55 18.31
CA TYR A 165 -28.27 12.09 18.45
C TYR A 165 -29.24 11.41 17.48
N LYS A 166 -29.41 11.95 16.26
CA LYS A 166 -30.30 11.41 15.21
C LYS A 166 -30.11 9.93 14.92
N HIS A 167 -28.88 9.45 15.07
CA HIS A 167 -28.47 8.07 14.78
C HIS A 167 -28.83 7.08 15.90
N LEU A 168 -29.23 7.57 17.08
CA LEU A 168 -29.58 6.76 18.24
C LEU A 168 -31.10 6.67 18.42
N ASN A 169 -31.56 5.53 18.92
CA ASN A 169 -32.97 5.35 19.25
C ASN A 169 -33.29 6.12 20.55
N LYS A 170 -34.34 6.97 20.54
CA LYS A 170 -34.82 7.71 21.73
C LYS A 170 -35.05 6.79 22.93
N HIS A 171 -35.58 5.58 22.70
CA HIS A 171 -35.75 4.57 23.76
C HIS A 171 -34.42 4.22 24.45
N ASP A 172 -33.35 4.05 23.67
CA ASP A 172 -32.05 3.65 24.18
C ASP A 172 -31.39 4.81 24.96
N ILE A 173 -31.60 6.06 24.51
CA ILE A 173 -31.16 7.27 25.22
C ILE A 173 -31.87 7.39 26.58
N ILE A 174 -33.19 7.19 26.62
CA ILE A 174 -33.96 7.20 27.88
C ILE A 174 -33.48 6.10 28.83
N SER A 175 -33.22 4.90 28.30
CA SER A 175 -32.69 3.78 29.09
C SER A 175 -31.32 4.11 29.68
N LYS A 176 -30.43 4.74 28.90
CA LYS A 176 -29.11 5.20 29.38
C LYS A 176 -29.25 6.27 30.47
N ALA A 177 -30.18 7.21 30.33
CA ALA A 177 -30.45 8.22 31.35
C ALA A 177 -30.92 7.60 32.67
N PHE A 178 -31.75 6.56 32.63
CA PHE A 178 -32.13 5.81 33.83
C PHE A 178 -30.95 5.07 34.46
N ILE A 179 -30.08 4.46 33.65
CA ILE A 179 -28.88 3.78 34.15
C ILE A 179 -27.97 4.79 34.85
N GLU A 180 -27.66 5.93 34.22
CA GLU A 180 -26.81 6.97 34.81
C GLU A 180 -27.40 7.55 36.09
N PHE A 181 -28.73 7.76 36.13
CA PHE A 181 -29.41 8.18 37.34
C PHE A 181 -29.29 7.13 38.44
N MET A 182 -29.54 5.86 38.14
CA MET A 182 -29.39 4.78 39.11
C MET A 182 -27.95 4.71 39.60
N ASP A 183 -26.96 4.66 38.72
CA ASP A 183 -25.53 4.55 39.08
C ASP A 183 -25.06 5.71 39.96
N LYS A 184 -25.61 6.92 39.77
CA LYS A 184 -25.28 8.10 40.56
C LYS A 184 -25.84 8.06 41.99
N TYR A 185 -26.97 7.40 42.20
CA TYR A 185 -27.73 7.46 43.46
C TYR A 185 -27.92 6.10 44.14
N LYS A 186 -27.24 5.05 43.66
CA LYS A 186 -27.19 3.73 44.28
C LYS A 186 -26.08 3.65 45.32
#